data_AF-A0A5J5K782-F1
#
_entry.id   AF-A0A5J5K782-F1
#
_cell.length_a   1.000
_cell.length_b   1.000
_cell.length_c   1.000
_cell.angle_alpha   90.00
_cell.angle_beta   90.00
_cell.angle_gamma   90.00
#
_symmetry.space_group_name_H-M   'P 1'
#
loop_
_entity.id
_entity.type
_entity.pdbx_description
1 polymer ?
#
loop_
_entity_poly.entity_id
_entity_poly.type
_entity_poly.pdbx_seq_one_letter_code
_entity_poly.pdbx_strand_id
1 'polypeptide(L)'
;MTTDDEWSPYDVWRGLRDAHQFEVRPEHIRLLRRANTAWEGHRDVGAPSLDRRHPFGDSDDVYADMAEIVDGRTDGGYDDEDVDRYDRLRGELGLVLEIVLQAGSFEPGHYERTPGGMWRHAVAIDTPGGEQAGG
;
A
#
# COMPACT_ATOMS: atom_id res chain seq x y z
N MET A 1 -14.60 9.69 30.28
CA MET A 1 -13.72 10.48 29.40
C MET A 1 -13.78 9.77 28.07
N THR A 2 -14.58 10.32 27.16
CA THR A 2 -14.94 9.71 25.89
C THR A 2 -13.64 9.48 25.11
N THR A 3 -13.36 8.23 24.73
CA THR A 3 -12.36 7.94 23.71
C THR A 3 -12.85 8.62 22.45
N ASP A 4 -12.26 9.77 22.12
CA ASP A 4 -12.40 10.34 20.79
C ASP A 4 -12.09 9.24 19.77
N ASP A 5 -12.94 9.17 18.75
CA ASP A 5 -12.81 8.38 17.53
C ASP A 5 -11.47 8.76 16.84
N GLU A 6 -10.35 8.31 17.39
CA GLU A 6 -9.01 8.57 16.84
C GLU A 6 -8.86 7.68 15.62
N TRP A 7 -9.18 8.25 14.46
CA TRP A 7 -9.01 7.63 13.17
C TRP A 7 -7.60 7.03 13.05
N SER A 8 -7.53 5.74 12.76
CA SER A 8 -6.26 5.03 12.67
C SER A 8 -6.02 4.50 11.26
N PRO A 9 -4.77 4.46 10.76
CA PRO A 9 -4.43 3.73 9.54
C PRO A 9 -4.89 2.27 9.56
N TYR A 10 -5.06 1.67 10.74
CA TYR A 10 -5.63 0.33 10.89
C TYR A 10 -7.09 0.24 10.40
N ASP A 11 -7.87 1.31 10.52
CA ASP A 11 -9.27 1.32 10.06
C ASP A 11 -9.36 1.31 8.54
N VAL A 12 -8.42 1.99 7.87
CA VAL A 12 -8.26 1.94 6.41
C VAL A 12 -7.97 0.50 5.97
N TRP A 13 -6.94 -0.13 6.58
CA TRP A 13 -6.61 -1.52 6.27
C TRP A 13 -7.79 -2.47 6.51
N ARG A 14 -8.48 -2.31 7.65
CA ARG A 14 -9.64 -3.12 8.02
C ARG A 14 -10.78 -3.00 7.00
N GLY A 15 -11.06 -1.79 6.53
CA GLY A 15 -12.08 -1.55 5.50
C GLY A 15 -11.70 -2.11 4.13
N LEU A 16 -10.40 -2.22 3.84
CA LEU A 16 -9.89 -2.72 2.56
C LEU A 16 -9.74 -4.25 2.49
N ARG A 17 -9.81 -4.94 3.63
CA ARG A 17 -9.60 -6.39 3.69
C ARG A 17 -10.50 -7.18 2.74
N ASP A 18 -11.75 -6.77 2.61
CA ASP A 18 -12.76 -7.43 1.78
C ASP A 18 -12.85 -6.84 0.36
N ALA A 19 -11.89 -5.99 -0.03
CA ALA A 19 -11.83 -5.44 -1.37
C ALA A 19 -11.57 -6.53 -2.42
N HIS A 20 -12.34 -6.46 -3.52
CA HIS A 20 -12.17 -7.31 -4.69
C HIS A 20 -11.39 -6.64 -5.82
N GLN A 21 -11.22 -5.32 -5.76
CA GLN A 21 -10.43 -4.53 -6.69
C GLN A 21 -9.67 -3.47 -5.91
N PHE A 22 -8.45 -3.18 -6.32
CA PHE A 22 -7.64 -2.15 -5.68
C PHE A 22 -6.66 -1.53 -6.69
N GLU A 23 -6.43 -0.23 -6.58
CA GLU A 23 -5.42 0.47 -7.37
C GLU A 23 -4.13 0.58 -6.55
N VAL A 24 -3.09 -0.12 -7.00
CA VAL A 24 -1.74 0.10 -6.49
C VAL A 24 -1.17 1.34 -7.15
N ARG A 25 -1.03 2.41 -6.38
CA ARG A 25 -0.49 3.69 -6.84
C ARG A 25 1.05 3.71 -6.82
N PRO A 26 1.70 4.55 -7.64
CA PRO A 26 3.16 4.71 -7.63
C PRO A 26 3.75 5.01 -6.25
N GLU A 27 3.05 5.78 -5.42
CA GLU A 27 3.43 6.14 -4.05
C GLU A 27 3.61 4.89 -3.18
N HIS A 28 2.71 3.92 -3.31
CA HIS A 28 2.78 2.68 -2.54
C HIS A 28 4.06 1.90 -2.89
N ILE A 29 4.39 1.84 -4.17
CA ILE A 29 5.59 1.15 -4.64
C ILE A 29 6.86 1.88 -4.19
N ARG A 30 6.87 3.22 -4.21
CA ARG A 30 8.00 4.01 -3.68
C ARG A 30 8.23 3.72 -2.20
N LEU A 31 7.17 3.70 -1.39
CA LEU A 31 7.25 3.37 0.04
C LEU A 31 7.73 1.93 0.28
N LEU A 32 7.15 0.94 -0.40
CA LEU A 32 7.56 -0.47 -0.23
C LEU A 32 9.01 -0.72 -0.64
N ARG A 33 9.52 -0.04 -1.67
CA ARG A 33 10.92 -0.17 -2.10
C ARG A 33 11.92 0.39 -1.09
N ARG A 34 11.48 1.28 -0.20
CA ARG A 34 12.29 1.85 0.87
C ARG A 34 11.94 1.27 2.24
N ALA A 35 11.07 0.25 2.27
CA ALA A 35 10.60 -0.31 3.52
C ALA A 35 11.70 -1.15 4.18
N ASN A 36 11.93 -0.91 5.46
CA ASN A 36 12.86 -1.70 6.26
C ASN A 36 12.17 -2.97 6.73
N THR A 37 12.78 -4.12 6.47
CA THR A 37 12.31 -5.41 6.99
C THR A 37 12.89 -5.67 8.38
N ALA A 38 12.05 -6.13 9.30
CA ALA A 38 12.46 -6.61 10.60
C ALA A 38 12.22 -8.12 10.72
N TRP A 39 13.05 -8.76 11.56
CA TRP A 39 12.83 -10.11 12.04
C TRP A 39 12.70 -10.04 13.55
N GLU A 40 11.48 -9.88 14.05
CA GLU A 40 11.23 -9.85 15.48
C GLU A 40 11.34 -11.27 16.08
N GLY A 41 12.56 -11.60 16.52
CA GLY A 41 12.86 -12.88 17.13
C GLY A 41 12.46 -12.95 18.61
N HIS A 42 11.37 -13.67 18.90
CA HIS A 42 11.26 -14.57 20.07
C HIS A 42 9.96 -15.40 20.09
N ARG A 43 8.94 -15.02 19.30
CA ARG A 43 7.65 -15.72 19.20
C ARG A 43 7.20 -16.04 17.77
N ASP A 44 7.64 -15.28 16.77
CA ASP A 44 7.28 -15.45 15.36
C ASP A 44 8.47 -15.97 14.54
N VAL A 45 8.87 -17.22 14.80
CA VAL A 45 10.07 -17.82 14.18
C VAL A 45 9.87 -17.95 12.66
N GLY A 46 10.45 -17.02 11.90
CA GLY A 46 10.65 -17.12 10.45
C GLY A 46 9.73 -16.26 9.57
N ALA A 47 8.77 -15.52 10.13
CA ALA A 47 7.95 -14.59 9.37
C ALA A 47 8.64 -13.21 9.27
N PRO A 48 8.88 -12.66 8.06
CA PRO A 48 9.35 -11.29 7.93
C PRO A 48 8.25 -10.30 8.33
N SER A 49 8.63 -9.21 8.98
CA SER A 49 7.77 -8.05 9.24
C SER A 49 8.42 -6.78 8.68
N LEU A 50 7.68 -5.67 8.68
CA LEU A 50 8.29 -4.35 8.49
C LEU A 50 8.74 -3.80 9.85
N ASP A 51 9.81 -3.01 9.85
CA ASP A 51 10.29 -2.31 11.04
C ASP A 51 9.21 -1.36 11.55
N ARG A 52 8.78 -1.57 12.79
CA ARG A 52 7.72 -0.77 13.41
C ARG A 52 8.20 0.63 13.82
N ARG A 53 9.48 0.78 14.10
CA ARG A 53 10.07 2.04 14.56
C ARG A 53 10.50 2.90 13.38
N HIS A 54 11.07 2.26 12.36
CA HIS A 54 11.72 2.92 11.24
C HIS A 54 11.26 2.32 9.90
N PRO A 55 9.97 2.42 9.55
CA PRO A 55 9.39 1.62 8.46
C PRO A 55 9.89 2.00 7.07
N PHE A 56 10.22 3.26 6.78
CA PHE A 56 10.54 3.75 5.42
C PHE A 56 11.89 4.48 5.30
N GLY A 57 12.73 4.40 6.32
CA GLY A 57 13.96 5.17 6.45
C GLY A 57 14.58 4.98 7.82
N ASP A 58 15.52 5.85 8.19
CA ASP A 58 16.20 5.80 9.49
C ASP A 58 15.78 6.95 10.43
N SER A 59 14.77 7.75 10.02
CA SER A 59 14.27 8.88 10.80
C SER A 59 13.32 8.43 11.90
N ASP A 60 13.43 9.00 13.11
CA ASP A 60 12.41 8.82 14.15
C ASP A 60 11.07 9.52 13.79
N ASP A 61 11.04 10.31 12.71
CA ASP A 61 9.84 10.95 12.15
C ASP A 61 9.44 10.29 10.82
N VAL A 62 8.40 9.45 10.88
CA VAL A 62 7.87 8.73 9.72
C VAL A 62 7.27 9.64 8.65
N TYR A 63 6.72 10.80 9.02
CA TYR A 63 6.08 11.70 8.05
C TYR A 63 7.14 12.47 7.25
N ALA A 64 8.27 12.82 7.88
CA ALA A 64 9.42 13.36 7.18
C ALA A 64 9.98 12.38 6.14
N ASP A 65 10.13 11.10 6.50
CA ASP A 65 10.54 10.05 5.54
C ASP A 65 9.53 9.91 4.39
N MET A 66 8.23 9.90 4.70
CA MET A 66 7.18 9.82 3.69
C MET A 66 7.18 11.05 2.76
N ALA A 67 7.41 12.26 3.28
CA ALA A 67 7.52 13.47 2.48
C ALA A 67 8.72 13.43 1.51
N GLU A 68 9.85 12.87 1.95
CA GLU A 68 10.99 12.63 1.07
C GLU A 68 10.64 11.63 -0.04
N ILE A 69 10.02 10.51 0.31
CA ILE A 69 9.80 9.38 -0.62
C ILE A 69 8.68 9.64 -1.61
N VAL A 70 7.58 10.20 -1.11
CA VAL A 70 6.34 10.38 -1.87
C VAL A 70 6.42 11.64 -2.71
N ASP A 71 6.92 12.73 -2.14
CA ASP A 71 6.92 14.07 -2.76
C ASP A 71 8.31 14.61 -3.12
N GLY A 72 9.40 13.98 -2.67
CA GLY A 72 10.76 14.48 -2.91
C GLY A 72 11.16 15.65 -2.02
N ARG A 73 10.47 15.88 -0.89
CA ARG A 73 10.77 16.98 0.05
C ARG A 73 11.81 16.54 1.08
N THR A 74 13.03 17.07 0.97
CA THR A 74 14.17 16.73 1.85
C THR A 74 14.39 17.72 3.00
N ASP A 75 13.56 18.77 3.09
CA ASP A 75 13.60 19.76 4.17
C ASP A 75 12.86 19.30 5.44
N GLY A 76 12.27 18.10 5.42
CA GLY A 76 11.48 17.54 6.51
C GLY A 76 10.12 18.23 6.69
N GLY A 77 9.70 19.07 5.75
CA GLY A 77 8.48 19.85 5.85
C GLY A 77 7.25 19.10 5.34
N TYR A 78 6.22 19.03 6.19
CA TYR A 78 4.88 18.55 5.86
C TYR A 78 3.82 19.35 6.66
N ASP A 79 2.60 19.41 6.15
CA ASP A 79 1.45 20.04 6.83
C ASP A 79 0.41 19.00 7.28
N ASP A 80 -0.71 19.47 7.83
CA ASP A 80 -1.78 18.59 8.34
C ASP A 80 -2.47 17.80 7.20
N GLU A 81 -2.60 18.38 6.00
CA GLU A 81 -3.18 17.69 4.84
C GLU A 81 -2.26 16.55 4.35
N ASP A 82 -0.95 16.78 4.43
CA ASP A 82 0.06 15.77 4.17
C ASP A 82 -0.05 14.59 5.15
N VAL A 83 -0.21 14.87 6.45
CA VAL A 83 -0.34 13.85 7.50
C VAL A 83 -1.52 12.92 7.19
N ASP A 84 -2.71 13.47 6.94
CA ASP A 84 -3.91 12.69 6.63
C ASP A 84 -3.70 11.79 5.39
N ARG A 85 -3.07 12.35 4.36
CA ARG A 85 -2.75 11.63 3.12
C ARG A 85 -1.73 10.52 3.37
N TYR A 86 -0.70 10.76 4.17
CA TYR A 86 0.32 9.78 4.52
C TYR A 86 -0.22 8.66 5.39
N ASP A 87 -1.07 8.97 6.36
CA ASP A 87 -1.69 7.94 7.18
C ASP A 87 -2.62 7.05 6.37
N ARG A 88 -3.32 7.60 5.38
CA ARG A 88 -4.09 6.80 4.42
C ARG A 88 -3.20 5.90 3.58
N LEU A 89 -2.10 6.44 3.02
CA LEU A 89 -1.11 5.64 2.29
C LEU A 89 -0.58 4.50 3.16
N ARG A 90 -0.24 4.79 4.43
CA ARG A 90 0.28 3.80 5.38
C ARG A 90 -0.75 2.72 5.70
N GLY A 91 -2.02 3.07 5.85
CA GLY A 91 -3.11 2.12 6.04
C GLY A 91 -3.34 1.22 4.82
N GLU A 92 -3.17 1.75 3.62
CA GLU A 92 -3.29 0.99 2.36
C GLU A 92 -2.13 -0.02 2.17
N LEU A 93 -0.94 0.26 2.71
CA LEU A 93 0.26 -0.57 2.50
C LEU A 93 0.12 -2.02 2.95
N GLY A 94 -0.71 -2.29 3.96
CA GLY A 94 -0.96 -3.68 4.37
C GLY A 94 -1.61 -4.51 3.26
N LEU A 95 -2.55 -3.94 2.52
CA LEU A 95 -3.17 -4.59 1.36
C LEU A 95 -2.21 -4.58 0.16
N VAL A 96 -1.49 -3.49 -0.08
CA VAL A 96 -0.55 -3.41 -1.21
C VAL A 96 0.55 -4.46 -1.07
N LEU A 97 1.09 -4.66 0.13
CA LEU A 97 2.09 -5.69 0.39
C LEU A 97 1.53 -7.09 0.09
N GLU A 98 0.29 -7.38 0.48
CA GLU A 98 -0.40 -8.62 0.10
C GLU A 98 -0.50 -8.75 -1.44
N ILE A 99 -0.92 -7.70 -2.13
CA ILE A 99 -1.08 -7.67 -3.58
C ILE A 99 0.24 -7.97 -4.30
N VAL A 100 1.31 -7.24 -3.98
CA VAL A 100 2.59 -7.37 -4.71
C VAL A 100 3.26 -8.72 -4.46
N LEU A 101 3.09 -9.29 -3.25
CA LEU A 101 3.60 -10.63 -2.92
C LEU A 101 2.81 -11.74 -3.63
N GLN A 102 1.47 -11.63 -3.69
CA GLN A 102 0.64 -12.64 -4.37
C GLN A 102 0.71 -12.54 -5.90
N ALA A 103 0.72 -11.33 -6.45
CA ALA A 103 0.83 -11.11 -7.88
C ALA A 103 2.28 -11.31 -8.40
N GLY A 104 3.27 -11.26 -7.50
CA GLY A 104 4.69 -11.40 -7.84
C GLY A 104 5.26 -10.21 -8.61
N SER A 105 4.64 -9.03 -8.52
CA SER A 105 5.08 -7.81 -9.20
C SER A 105 4.95 -6.58 -8.30
N PHE A 106 5.98 -5.74 -8.27
CA PHE A 106 6.03 -4.44 -7.58
C PHE A 106 5.81 -3.30 -8.59
N GLU A 107 4.64 -3.32 -9.22
CA GLU A 107 4.24 -2.36 -10.26
C GLU A 107 2.94 -1.64 -9.86
N PRO A 108 2.80 -0.35 -10.22
CA PRO A 108 1.52 0.33 -10.12
C PRO A 108 0.51 -0.23 -11.11
N GLY A 109 -0.78 -0.18 -10.78
CA GLY A 109 -1.85 -0.62 -11.66
C GLY A 109 -3.11 -1.03 -10.92
N HIS A 110 -4.10 -1.48 -11.68
CA HIS A 110 -5.32 -2.06 -11.12
C HIS A 110 -5.12 -3.55 -10.89
N TYR A 111 -5.50 -4.00 -9.70
CA TYR A 111 -5.45 -5.39 -9.30
C TYR A 111 -6.85 -5.87 -8.94
N GLU A 112 -7.10 -7.15 -9.19
CA GLU A 112 -8.36 -7.80 -8.85
C GLU A 112 -8.11 -9.08 -8.04
N ARG A 113 -9.00 -9.32 -7.07
CA ARG A 113 -9.00 -10.51 -6.23
C ARG A 113 -9.88 -11.57 -6.89
N THR A 114 -9.28 -12.71 -7.22
CA THR A 114 -10.00 -13.86 -7.78
C THR A 114 -10.98 -14.46 -6.75
N PRO A 115 -11.95 -15.29 -7.17
CA PRO A 115 -12.82 -16.01 -6.24
C PRO A 115 -12.07 -16.90 -5.24
N GLY A 116 -10.86 -17.35 -5.59
CA GLY A 116 -9.97 -18.10 -4.70
C GLY A 116 -9.18 -17.24 -3.71
N GLY A 117 -9.40 -15.92 -3.69
CA GLY A 117 -8.76 -14.97 -2.78
C GLY A 117 -7.42 -14.41 -3.25
N MET A 118 -6.87 -14.89 -4.37
CA MET A 118 -5.57 -14.48 -4.89
C MET A 118 -5.66 -13.18 -5.71
N TRP A 119 -4.75 -12.25 -5.50
CA TRP A 119 -4.60 -11.03 -6.30
C TRP A 119 -3.86 -11.27 -7.61
N ARG A 120 -4.29 -10.58 -8.67
CA ARG A 120 -3.60 -10.53 -9.96
C ARG A 120 -3.74 -9.15 -10.60
N HIS A 121 -2.79 -8.80 -11.45
CA HIS A 121 -2.92 -7.60 -12.27
C HIS A 121 -4.16 -7.73 -13.15
N ALA A 122 -5.02 -6.70 -13.14
CA ALA A 122 -6.15 -6.64 -14.04
C ALA A 122 -5.62 -6.51 -15.46
N VAL A 123 -5.91 -7.51 -16.30
CA VAL A 123 -5.62 -7.41 -17.73
C VAL A 123 -6.75 -6.57 -18.32
N ALA A 124 -6.42 -5.53 -19.08
CA ALA A 124 -7.43 -4.85 -19.88
C ALA A 124 -8.10 -5.90 -20.76
N ILE A 125 -9.41 -6.12 -20.60
CA ILE A 125 -10.15 -6.96 -21.52
C ILE A 125 -10.25 -6.16 -22.81
N ASP A 126 -9.28 -6.37 -23.70
CA ASP A 126 -9.41 -5.98 -25.10
C ASP A 126 -10.65 -6.72 -25.61
N THR A 127 -11.75 -5.99 -25.77
CA THR A 127 -12.97 -6.55 -26.36
C THR A 127 -12.62 -6.83 -27.82
N PRO A 128 -12.60 -8.11 -28.28
CA PRO A 128 -12.30 -8.40 -29.67
C PRO A 128 -13.37 -7.72 -30.53
N GLY A 129 -12.90 -6.98 -31.55
CA GLY A 129 -13.72 -6.14 -32.40
C GLY A 129 -14.97 -6.84 -32.91
N GLY A 130 -16.11 -6.19 -32.73
CA GLY A 130 -17.34 -6.55 -33.42
C GLY A 130 -17.11 -6.39 -34.92
N GLU A 131 -16.86 -7.52 -35.58
CA GLU A 131 -16.91 -7.66 -37.02
C GLU A 131 -18.33 -7.30 -37.49
N GLN A 132 -18.50 -6.05 -37.92
CA GLN A 132 -19.66 -5.69 -38.73
C GLN A 132 -19.37 -6.18 -40.15
N ALA A 133 -19.87 -7.38 -40.43
CA ALA A 133 -20.11 -7.83 -41.78
C ALA A 133 -21.11 -6.87 -42.45
N GLY A 134 -20.64 -6.14 -43.45
CA GLY A 134 -21.44 -5.40 -44.42
C GLY A 134 -20.52 -5.08 -45.60
N GLY A 135 -20.88 -5.33 -46.85
CA GLY A 135 -22.04 -5.92 -47.50
C GLY A 135 -21.72 -6.05 -48.98
#